data_AF-A0A7C8Z118-F1
#
_entry.id   AF-A0A7C8Z118-F1
#
_cell.length_a   1.000
_cell.length_b   1.000
_cell.length_c   1.000
_cell.angle_alpha   90.00
_cell.angle_beta   90.00
_cell.angle_gamma   90.00
#
_symmetry.space_group_name_H-M   'P 1'
#
loop_
_entity.id
_entity.type
_entity.pdbx_description
1 polymer ?
#
loop_
_entity_poly.entity_id
_entity_poly.type
_entity_poly.pdbx_seq_one_letter_code
_entity_poly.pdbx_strand_id
1 'polypeptide(L)'
;RTQYLHSLCSRIQSSVARPQMHQYFCTTAAADSSKDQNEEKTINVTFVETDGTEKHVKVPVGTSMLEAAHSNDIELEGACEGSCACSTCHVIVMDMDYYNKLP
;
A
#
# COMPACT_ATOMS: atom_id res chain seq x y z
N ARG A 1 -7.70 -24.63 5.60
CA ARG A 1 -7.71 -26.11 5.68
C ARG A 1 -7.84 -26.70 4.28
N THR A 2 -6.72 -26.92 3.61
CA THR A 2 -6.45 -28.09 2.74
C THR A 2 -4.94 -28.29 2.80
N GLN A 3 -4.53 -29.52 3.10
CA GLN A 3 -3.15 -29.94 3.34
C GLN A 3 -2.61 -30.72 2.13
N TYR A 4 -1.29 -30.99 2.14
CA TYR A 4 -0.48 -31.85 1.26
C TYR A 4 0.06 -31.16 -0.02
N LEU A 5 1.36 -31.18 -0.34
CA LEU A 5 2.40 -32.18 -0.06
C LEU A 5 3.70 -31.59 0.54
N HIS A 6 4.25 -32.32 1.50
CA HIS A 6 5.63 -32.24 1.97
C HIS A 6 6.40 -33.39 1.30
N SER A 7 7.45 -33.11 0.53
CA SER A 7 8.41 -34.11 0.06
C SER A 7 9.80 -33.66 0.48
N LEU A 8 10.32 -34.31 1.52
CA LEU A 8 11.72 -34.22 1.94
C LEU A 8 12.52 -35.23 1.11
N CYS A 9 13.59 -34.80 0.45
CA CYS A 9 14.75 -35.69 0.24
C CYS A 9 16.05 -34.89 0.01
N SER A 10 16.87 -34.91 1.08
CA SER A 10 18.31 -35.16 1.12
C SER A 10 19.32 -34.30 0.34
N ARG A 11 20.23 -33.74 1.14
CA ARG A 11 21.53 -33.16 0.80
C ARG A 11 22.38 -34.08 -0.07
N ILE A 12 23.00 -33.53 -1.12
CA ILE A 12 24.25 -34.03 -1.69
C ILE A 12 25.22 -32.83 -1.78
N GLN A 13 26.36 -32.96 -1.10
CA GLN A 13 27.55 -32.10 -1.25
C GLN A 13 28.35 -32.56 -2.47
N SER A 14 28.93 -31.60 -3.21
CA SER A 14 30.24 -31.62 -3.92
C SER A 14 30.21 -30.53 -5.01
N SER A 15 30.76 -29.34 -4.76
CA SER A 15 32.15 -28.91 -5.04
C SER A 15 32.37 -28.36 -6.46
N VAL A 16 32.86 -27.10 -6.48
CA VAL A 16 33.61 -26.35 -7.51
C VAL A 16 32.86 -25.68 -8.67
N ALA A 17 32.64 -24.36 -8.54
CA ALA A 17 33.20 -23.28 -9.37
C ALA A 17 32.25 -22.05 -9.40
N ARG A 18 32.66 -20.95 -8.76
CA ARG A 18 32.04 -19.62 -8.88
C ARG A 18 32.41 -19.00 -10.24
N PRO A 19 31.46 -18.36 -10.92
CA PRO A 19 31.75 -17.04 -11.47
C PRO A 19 30.67 -16.01 -11.13
N GLN A 20 31.17 -14.81 -10.82
CA GLN A 20 30.54 -13.49 -10.84
C GLN A 20 29.21 -13.26 -10.12
N MET A 21 29.39 -12.85 -8.86
CA MET A 21 28.63 -11.81 -8.17
C MET A 21 28.11 -10.71 -9.11
N HIS A 22 26.80 -10.69 -9.38
CA HIS A 22 26.09 -9.40 -9.46
C HIS A 22 25.65 -9.08 -8.03
N GLN A 23 26.42 -8.20 -7.41
CA GLN A 23 26.11 -7.61 -6.12
C GLN A 23 24.89 -6.72 -6.27
N TYR A 24 23.69 -7.27 -6.09
CA TYR A 24 22.59 -6.46 -5.57
C TYR A 24 22.66 -6.58 -4.05
N PHE A 25 23.60 -5.84 -3.46
CA PHE A 25 23.68 -5.70 -2.02
C PHE A 25 22.40 -5.01 -1.52
N CYS A 26 21.68 -5.69 -0.64
CA CYS A 26 20.76 -5.02 0.27
C CYS A 26 21.59 -4.18 1.24
N THR A 27 21.60 -2.86 1.08
CA THR A 27 21.96 -1.94 2.15
C THR A 27 20.72 -1.71 3.01
N THR A 28 20.78 -2.20 4.25
CA THR A 28 19.93 -1.74 5.33
C THR A 28 20.40 -0.35 5.80
N ALA A 29 19.44 0.43 6.32
CA ALA A 29 19.57 1.71 7.02
C ALA A 29 19.74 2.98 6.16
N ALA A 30 18.64 3.71 6.00
CA ALA A 30 18.36 4.90 6.82
C ALA A 30 16.86 5.21 6.71
N ALA A 31 16.26 5.70 7.79
CA ALA A 31 14.93 6.27 7.77
C ALA A 31 14.90 7.37 6.70
N ASP A 32 14.20 7.14 5.60
CA ASP A 32 13.89 8.21 4.67
C ASP A 32 12.71 8.99 5.24
N SER A 33 12.98 9.76 6.30
CA SER A 33 12.29 11.02 6.51
C SER A 33 12.86 12.00 5.50
N SER A 34 12.51 11.82 4.22
CA SER A 34 12.45 12.96 3.30
C SER A 34 11.37 13.88 3.81
N LYS A 35 11.76 14.74 4.77
CA LYS A 35 11.01 15.92 5.15
C LYS A 35 11.17 16.92 4.01
N ASP A 36 10.55 16.63 2.88
CA ASP A 36 10.32 17.60 1.83
C ASP A 36 9.36 18.63 2.43
N GLN A 37 9.79 19.88 2.47
CA GLN A 37 9.01 20.97 3.04
C GLN A 37 7.91 21.37 2.05
N ASN A 38 6.92 20.49 1.88
CA ASN A 38 5.66 20.86 1.29
C ASN A 38 4.82 21.50 2.40
N GLU A 39 4.64 22.83 2.30
CA GLU A 39 3.62 23.59 3.00
C GLU A 39 2.36 22.71 3.16
N GLU A 40 1.86 22.55 4.39
CA GLU A 40 0.82 21.56 4.76
C GLU A 40 -0.52 21.89 4.06
N LYS A 41 -0.57 21.68 2.75
CA LYS A 41 -1.73 21.92 1.93
C LYS A 41 -2.66 20.76 2.14
N THR A 42 -3.77 21.02 2.81
CA THR A 42 -4.82 20.02 3.02
C THR A 42 -5.95 20.20 2.01
N ILE A 43 -6.57 19.10 1.60
CA ILE A 43 -7.83 19.06 0.86
C ILE A 43 -8.96 18.57 1.77
N ASN A 44 -10.19 18.98 1.50
CA ASN A 44 -11.36 18.42 2.15
C ASN A 44 -11.85 17.21 1.36
N VAL A 45 -12.01 16.08 2.03
CA VAL A 45 -12.53 14.84 1.46
C VAL A 45 -13.77 14.42 2.24
N THR A 46 -14.82 14.01 1.53
CA THR A 46 -16.03 13.45 2.12
C THR A 46 -16.05 11.95 1.84
N PHE A 47 -16.02 11.14 2.89
CA PHE A 47 -16.23 9.71 2.80
C PHE A 47 -17.70 9.41 3.06
N VAL A 48 -18.30 8.57 2.22
CA VAL A 48 -19.68 8.13 2.35
C VAL A 48 -19.66 6.64 2.68
N GLU A 49 -20.15 6.28 3.86
CA GLU A 49 -20.26 4.89 4.29
C GLU A 49 -21.46 4.19 3.64
N THR A 50 -21.52 2.85 3.77
CA THR A 50 -22.58 2.05 3.11
C THR A 50 -23.98 2.32 3.64
N ASP A 51 -24.10 2.89 4.83
CA ASP A 51 -25.36 3.34 5.44
C ASP A 51 -25.78 4.74 4.98
N GLY A 52 -24.94 5.41 4.17
CA GLY A 52 -25.14 6.77 3.69
C GLY A 52 -24.60 7.86 4.63
N THR A 53 -23.96 7.50 5.74
CA THR A 53 -23.34 8.45 6.67
C THR A 53 -22.13 9.11 6.02
N GLU A 54 -22.06 10.45 6.12
CA GLU A 54 -20.96 11.23 5.59
C GLU A 54 -19.96 11.61 6.68
N LYS A 55 -18.67 11.39 6.40
CA LYS A 55 -17.54 11.83 7.23
C LYS A 55 -16.68 12.81 6.45
N HIS A 56 -16.63 14.06 6.90
CA HIS A 56 -15.79 15.11 6.31
C HIS A 56 -14.45 15.18 7.03
N VAL A 57 -13.36 15.08 6.28
CA VAL A 57 -12.01 15.04 6.82
C VAL A 57 -11.07 15.96 6.05
N LYS A 58 -10.08 16.52 6.75
CA LYS A 58 -8.99 17.29 6.14
C LYS A 58 -7.80 16.38 5.94
N VAL A 59 -7.34 16.25 4.70
CA VAL A 59 -6.30 15.30 4.30
C VAL A 59 -5.13 16.07 3.68
N PRO A 60 -3.88 15.87 4.13
CA PRO A 60 -2.72 16.46 3.48
C PRO A 60 -2.62 16.01 2.01
N VAL A 61 -2.32 16.94 1.11
CA VAL A 61 -2.07 16.62 -0.30
C VAL A 61 -0.88 15.65 -0.39
N GLY A 62 -1.05 14.61 -1.20
CA GLY A 62 -0.07 13.52 -1.37
C GLY A 62 -0.39 12.28 -0.53
N THR A 63 -1.28 12.38 0.46
CA THR A 63 -1.76 11.22 1.23
C THR A 63 -2.61 10.32 0.34
N SER A 64 -2.43 9.00 0.45
CA SER A 64 -3.28 8.04 -0.27
C SER A 64 -4.69 7.99 0.35
N MET A 65 -5.70 7.63 -0.45
CA MET A 65 -7.09 7.52 0.07
C MET A 65 -7.24 6.44 1.14
N LEU A 66 -6.43 5.37 1.08
CA LEU A 66 -6.42 4.31 2.09
C LEU A 66 -5.88 4.83 3.44
N GLU A 67 -4.74 5.51 3.41
CA GLU A 67 -4.13 6.09 4.61
C GLU A 67 -5.00 7.20 5.21
N ALA A 68 -5.63 8.02 4.36
CA ALA A 68 -6.59 9.04 4.78
C ALA A 68 -7.80 8.42 5.49
N ALA A 69 -8.31 7.28 5.00
CA ALA A 69 -9.42 6.57 5.62
C ALA A 69 -9.03 6.02 7.00
N HIS A 70 -7.91 5.29 7.09
CA HIS A 70 -7.43 4.72 8.36
C HIS A 70 -7.10 5.77 9.41
N SER A 71 -6.49 6.88 9.02
CA SER A 71 -6.12 7.96 9.94
C SER A 71 -7.31 8.73 10.51
N ASN A 72 -8.50 8.56 9.92
CA ASN A 72 -9.74 9.25 10.33
C ASN A 72 -10.85 8.25 10.72
N ASP A 73 -10.49 7.03 11.14
CA ASP A 73 -11.43 6.01 11.62
C ASP A 73 -12.58 5.73 10.64
N ILE A 74 -12.27 5.68 9.35
CA ILE A 74 -13.18 5.23 8.30
C ILE A 74 -12.91 3.76 8.03
N GLU A 75 -13.98 2.96 8.04
CA GLU A 75 -13.90 1.52 7.81
C GLU A 75 -13.64 1.21 6.33
N LEU A 76 -12.37 1.22 5.94
CA LEU A 76 -11.91 0.82 4.60
C LEU A 76 -10.87 -0.29 4.71
N GLU A 77 -11.12 -1.44 4.08
CA GLU A 77 -10.22 -2.57 4.17
C GLU A 77 -8.99 -2.41 3.27
N GLY A 78 -7.80 -2.67 3.81
CA GLY A 78 -6.53 -2.53 3.10
C GLY A 78 -5.61 -3.74 3.26
N ALA A 79 -6.05 -4.94 2.86
CA ALA A 79 -5.34 -6.19 3.14
C ALA A 79 -3.89 -6.26 2.61
N CYS A 80 -3.59 -5.53 1.53
CA CYS A 80 -2.27 -5.44 0.92
C CYS A 80 -1.55 -4.10 1.15
N GLU A 81 -2.08 -3.25 2.04
CA GLU A 81 -1.46 -1.98 2.44
C GLU A 81 -1.14 -1.05 1.25
N GLY A 82 -1.97 -1.05 0.21
CA GLY A 82 -1.76 -0.23 -0.98
C GLY A 82 -0.74 -0.77 -1.98
N SER A 83 -0.26 -2.01 -1.83
CA SER A 83 0.71 -2.64 -2.74
C SER A 83 0.12 -3.15 -4.07
N CYS A 84 -1.12 -2.80 -4.40
CA CYS A 84 -1.85 -3.25 -5.60
C CYS A 84 -1.94 -4.79 -5.76
N ALA A 85 -1.85 -5.55 -4.67
CA ALA A 85 -1.97 -7.01 -4.67
C ALA A 85 -3.39 -7.51 -4.30
N CYS A 86 -4.31 -6.59 -4.05
CA CYS A 86 -5.66 -6.84 -3.58
C CYS A 86 -6.63 -5.78 -4.14
N SER A 87 -7.93 -5.96 -3.91
CA SER A 87 -8.99 -5.02 -4.33
C SER A 87 -9.91 -4.61 -3.18
N THR A 88 -9.51 -4.84 -1.93
CA THR A 88 -10.33 -4.57 -0.74
C THR A 88 -10.49 -3.06 -0.48
N CYS A 89 -9.55 -2.25 -1.00
CA CYS A 89 -9.57 -0.79 -0.88
C CYS A 89 -10.34 -0.09 -2.02
N HIS A 90 -11.10 -0.83 -2.83
CA HIS A 90 -11.89 -0.27 -3.92
C HIS A 90 -12.92 0.74 -3.38
N VAL A 91 -13.02 1.91 -4.02
CA VAL A 91 -13.96 2.98 -3.69
C VAL A 91 -14.65 3.51 -4.94
N ILE A 92 -15.80 4.14 -4.75
CA ILE A 92 -16.55 4.80 -5.84
C ILE A 92 -16.38 6.31 -5.70
N VAL A 93 -15.90 6.96 -6.76
CA VAL A 93 -15.87 8.43 -6.84
C VAL A 93 -17.23 8.89 -7.37
N MET A 94 -18.04 9.50 -6.51
CA MET A 94 -19.43 9.86 -6.82
C MET A 94 -19.55 10.97 -7.87
N ASP A 95 -18.63 11.92 -7.87
CA ASP A 95 -18.65 13.08 -8.77
C ASP A 95 -17.79 12.79 -10.01
N MET A 96 -18.43 12.85 -11.18
CA MET A 96 -17.79 12.60 -12.46
C MET A 96 -16.72 13.65 -12.80
N ASP A 97 -16.85 14.89 -12.36
CA ASP A 97 -15.85 15.93 -12.62
C ASP A 97 -14.53 15.65 -11.89
N TYR A 98 -14.58 14.96 -10.75
CA TYR A 98 -13.37 14.50 -10.06
C TYR A 98 -12.85 13.20 -10.65
N TYR A 99 -13.73 12.25 -10.99
CA TYR A 99 -13.32 11.01 -11.64
C TYR A 99 -12.56 11.27 -12.95
N ASN A 100 -13.04 12.19 -13.78
CA ASN A 100 -12.42 12.55 -15.06
C ASN A 100 -11.05 13.24 -14.93
N LYS A 101 -10.66 13.67 -13.72
CA LYS A 101 -9.34 14.26 -13.45
C LYS A 101 -8.30 13.24 -13.00
N LEU A 102 -8.73 12.00 -12.70
CA LEU A 102 -7.80 10.94 -12.35
C LEU A 102 -6.98 10.55 -13.61
N PRO A 103 -5.67 10.29 -13.45
CA PRO A 103 -4.76 10.00 -14.57
C PRO A 103 -5.00 8.63 -15.23
#